data_AF-W9W120-F1
#
_entry.id   AF-W9W120-F1
#
_cell.length_a   1.000
_cell.length_b   1.000
_cell.length_c   1.000
_cell.angle_alpha   90.00
_cell.angle_beta   90.00
_cell.angle_gamma   90.00
#
_symmetry.space_group_name_H-M   'P 1'
#
loop_
_entity.id
_entity.type
_entity.pdbx_description
1 polymer ?
#
loop_
_entity_poly.entity_id
_entity_poly.type
_entity_poly.pdbx_seq_one_letter_code
_entity_poly.pdbx_strand_id
1 'polypeptide(L)'
;MEAKLDWLDRDDARSPETQRYLSSRREDGLRKGSPRKALFQDIESQLEIYDSLLQRSAQIYQLEEAPNKHRQAVVNHIWSDGTLKERDREYIQHADDLVYLNADTEASWVHWFVGYLLYFTGPVLMNRFRTEVQRIKLRGDRMSISLYEKKRFNKFVNVLFTIIIVTLVMGPVMVLYTIRDANGYVRNATAVIFTASFALLCATATNAKRQEVFAVTAA
;
A
#
# COMPACT_ATOMS: atom_id res chain seq x y z
N MET A 1 0.11 36.45 -8.24
CA MET A 1 1.36 37.16 -7.92
C MET A 1 1.93 37.88 -9.14
N GLU A 2 1.81 37.28 -10.32
CA GLU A 2 2.11 37.92 -11.61
C GLU A 2 1.46 39.30 -11.78
N ALA A 3 0.17 39.45 -11.44
CA ALA A 3 -0.50 40.75 -11.46
C ALA A 3 0.15 41.83 -10.57
N LYS A 4 0.83 41.44 -9.48
CA LYS A 4 1.58 42.38 -8.61
C LYS A 4 2.92 42.79 -9.26
N LEU A 5 3.58 41.87 -9.96
CA LEU A 5 4.77 42.16 -10.77
C LEU A 5 4.41 43.11 -11.92
N ASP A 6 3.33 42.82 -12.65
CA ASP A 6 2.84 43.67 -13.73
C ASP A 6 2.43 45.07 -13.26
N TRP A 7 1.91 45.16 -12.05
CA TRP A 7 1.59 46.44 -11.44
C TRP A 7 2.87 47.21 -11.10
N LEU A 8 3.87 46.54 -10.52
CA LEU A 8 5.16 47.13 -10.19
C LEU A 8 5.90 47.61 -11.46
N ASP A 9 5.91 46.80 -12.52
CA ASP A 9 6.54 47.14 -13.78
C ASP A 9 5.83 48.33 -14.47
N ARG A 10 4.48 48.38 -14.38
CA ARG A 10 3.69 49.52 -14.86
C ARG A 10 3.91 50.79 -14.04
N ASP A 11 4.10 50.67 -12.73
CA ASP A 11 4.38 51.81 -11.86
C ASP A 11 5.79 52.38 -12.12
N ASP A 12 6.78 51.50 -12.22
CA ASP A 12 8.16 51.89 -12.52
C ASP A 12 8.32 52.49 -13.93
N ALA A 13 7.42 52.14 -14.88
CA ALA A 13 7.36 52.72 -16.22
C ALA A 13 6.76 54.14 -16.27
N ARG A 14 6.11 54.62 -15.21
CA ARG A 14 5.47 55.96 -15.18
C ARG A 14 6.45 57.11 -14.94
N SER A 15 7.61 56.84 -14.33
CA SER A 15 8.60 57.86 -14.01
C SER A 15 9.97 57.55 -14.66
N PRO A 16 10.64 58.56 -15.26
CA PRO A 16 11.97 58.38 -15.85
C PRO A 16 13.03 57.90 -14.84
N GLU A 17 12.87 58.26 -13.56
CA GLU A 17 13.80 57.88 -12.49
C GLU A 17 13.65 56.42 -12.04
N THR A 18 12.46 55.86 -12.19
CA THR A 18 12.17 54.45 -11.86
C THR A 18 12.35 53.53 -13.06
N GLN A 19 12.30 54.09 -14.28
CA GLN A 19 12.46 53.33 -15.52
C GLN A 19 13.82 52.62 -15.63
N ARG A 20 14.87 53.14 -14.98
CA ARG A 20 16.18 52.48 -14.88
C ARG A 20 16.15 51.15 -14.11
N TYR A 21 15.19 50.96 -13.21
CA TYR A 21 15.00 49.70 -12.48
C TYR A 21 14.44 48.59 -13.37
N LEU A 22 13.74 48.95 -14.46
CA LEU A 22 13.25 47.99 -15.45
C LEU A 22 14.38 47.49 -16.38
N SER A 23 15.36 48.34 -16.67
CA SER A 23 16.46 48.02 -17.59
C SER A 23 17.66 47.35 -16.90
N SER A 24 17.83 47.55 -15.59
CA SER A 24 18.98 47.02 -14.84
C SER A 24 18.56 46.34 -13.54
N ARG A 25 18.72 45.01 -13.50
CA ARG A 25 18.56 44.21 -12.28
C ARG A 25 19.50 44.65 -11.15
N ARG A 26 20.69 45.15 -11.50
CA ARG A 26 21.67 45.63 -10.52
C ARG A 26 21.19 46.89 -9.81
N GLU A 27 20.56 47.81 -10.55
CA GLU A 27 20.03 49.05 -9.99
C GLU A 27 18.76 48.81 -9.18
N ASP A 28 17.89 47.90 -9.64
CA ASP A 28 16.71 47.48 -8.87
C ASP A 28 17.10 46.77 -7.56
N GLY A 29 18.18 45.98 -7.57
CA GLY A 29 18.73 45.36 -6.37
C GLY A 29 19.31 46.35 -5.34
N LEU A 30 19.69 47.55 -5.77
CA LEU A 30 20.19 48.63 -4.92
C LEU A 30 19.05 49.53 -4.38
N ARG A 31 17.82 49.34 -4.85
CA ARG A 31 16.63 50.08 -4.39
C ARG A 31 16.36 49.78 -2.91
N LYS A 32 16.17 50.82 -2.10
CA LYS A 32 15.77 50.67 -0.68
C LYS A 32 14.47 49.85 -0.60
N GLY A 33 14.52 48.74 0.13
CA GLY A 33 13.39 47.83 0.31
C GLY A 33 13.11 46.87 -0.84
N SER A 34 13.80 46.99 -1.99
CA SER A 34 13.78 46.08 -3.15
C SER A 34 12.46 45.30 -3.33
N PRO A 35 11.33 45.99 -3.63
CA PRO A 35 10.00 45.40 -3.64
C PRO A 35 9.89 44.22 -4.61
N ARG A 36 10.58 44.29 -5.74
CA ARG A 36 10.66 43.19 -6.72
C ARG A 36 11.34 41.95 -6.13
N LYS A 37 12.42 42.12 -5.38
CA LYS A 37 13.14 41.03 -4.71
C LYS A 37 12.29 40.37 -3.64
N ALA A 38 11.57 41.15 -2.84
CA ALA A 38 10.63 40.63 -1.84
C ALA A 38 9.50 39.82 -2.51
N LEU A 39 8.98 40.30 -3.64
CA LEU A 39 7.96 39.60 -4.41
C LEU A 39 8.48 38.31 -5.05
N PHE A 40 9.73 38.30 -5.53
CA PHE A 40 10.38 37.07 -6.00
C PHE A 40 10.59 36.06 -4.88
N GLN A 41 10.97 36.50 -3.67
CA GLN A 41 11.09 35.61 -2.51
C GLN A 41 9.74 35.01 -2.11
N ASP A 42 8.66 35.79 -2.16
CA ASP A 42 7.30 35.30 -1.91
C ASP A 42 6.90 34.24 -2.96
N ILE A 43 7.15 34.52 -4.25
CA ILE A 43 6.90 33.56 -5.34
C ILE A 43 7.72 32.28 -5.16
N GLU A 44 8.99 32.39 -4.81
CA GLU A 44 9.88 31.26 -4.57
C GLU A 44 9.36 30.39 -3.42
N SER A 45 8.92 30.99 -2.31
CA SER A 45 8.34 30.25 -1.18
C SER A 45 7.05 29.50 -1.55
N GLN A 46 6.21 30.10 -2.40
CA GLN A 46 4.96 29.49 -2.84
C GLN A 46 5.19 28.39 -3.85
N LEU A 47 6.19 28.55 -4.73
CA LEU A 47 6.63 27.50 -5.65
C LEU A 47 7.20 26.31 -4.88
N GLU A 48 7.96 26.53 -3.82
CA GLU A 48 8.47 25.45 -2.96
C GLU A 48 7.31 24.68 -2.30
N ILE A 49 6.30 25.39 -1.77
CA ILE A 49 5.10 24.75 -1.23
C ILE A 49 4.39 23.94 -2.32
N TYR A 50 4.21 24.51 -3.51
CA TYR A 50 3.56 23.81 -4.63
C TYR A 50 4.34 22.57 -5.07
N ASP A 51 5.66 22.66 -5.18
CA ASP A 51 6.52 21.53 -5.53
C ASP A 51 6.42 20.41 -4.48
N SER A 52 6.42 20.78 -3.19
CA SER A 52 6.22 19.81 -2.11
C SER A 52 4.85 19.13 -2.17
N LEU A 53 3.79 19.86 -2.53
CA LEU A 53 2.44 19.32 -2.70
C LEU A 53 2.37 18.44 -3.93
N LEU A 54 3.01 18.84 -5.02
CA LEU A 54 3.07 18.07 -6.26
C LEU A 54 3.80 16.75 -6.03
N GLN A 55 4.94 16.79 -5.34
CA GLN A 55 5.69 15.59 -4.97
C GLN A 55 4.86 14.62 -4.11
N ARG A 56 4.13 15.14 -3.11
CA ARG A 56 3.23 14.33 -2.30
C ARG A 56 2.07 13.76 -3.11
N SER A 57 1.49 14.56 -4.01
CA SER A 57 0.41 14.08 -4.88
C SER A 57 0.90 12.96 -5.80
N ALA A 58 2.09 13.10 -6.38
CA ALA A 58 2.71 12.07 -7.21
C ALA A 58 2.97 10.79 -6.39
N GLN A 59 3.43 10.91 -5.14
CA GLN A 59 3.56 9.77 -4.23
C GLN A 59 2.22 9.09 -3.95
N ILE A 60 1.14 9.87 -3.81
CA ILE A 60 -0.21 9.31 -3.62
C ILE A 60 -0.68 8.57 -4.87
N TYR A 61 -0.44 9.11 -6.06
CA TYR A 61 -0.79 8.45 -7.33
C TYR A 61 0.05 7.20 -7.64
N GLN A 62 1.23 7.05 -7.01
CA GLN A 62 2.04 5.83 -7.11
C GLN A 62 1.53 4.68 -6.26
N LEU A 63 0.66 4.96 -5.29
CA LEU A 63 0.06 3.92 -4.46
C LEU A 63 -0.96 3.13 -5.29
N GLU A 64 -0.99 1.82 -5.10
CA GLU A 64 -1.90 0.94 -5.83
C GLU A 64 -3.36 1.19 -5.42
N GLU A 65 -4.26 1.03 -6.39
CA GLU A 65 -5.70 1.07 -6.16
C GLU A 65 -6.11 -0.05 -5.18
N ALA A 66 -6.97 0.28 -4.21
CA ALA A 66 -7.38 -0.68 -3.20
C ALA A 66 -8.17 -1.85 -3.80
N PRO A 67 -7.81 -3.12 -3.46
CA PRO A 67 -8.58 -4.27 -3.91
C PRO A 67 -10.05 -4.17 -3.47
N ASN A 68 -10.98 -4.52 -4.37
CA ASN A 68 -12.43 -4.45 -4.17
C ASN A 68 -12.93 -5.02 -2.82
N LYS A 69 -12.27 -6.07 -2.31
CA LYS A 69 -12.63 -6.70 -1.02
C LYS A 69 -12.34 -5.80 0.18
N HIS A 70 -11.20 -5.12 0.20
CA HIS A 70 -10.85 -4.20 1.28
C HIS A 70 -11.74 -2.96 1.24
N ARG A 71 -12.04 -2.47 0.02
CA ARG A 71 -12.99 -1.38 -0.19
C ARG A 71 -14.37 -1.71 0.39
N GLN A 72 -14.93 -2.88 0.07
CA GLN A 72 -16.22 -3.32 0.63
C GLN A 72 -16.18 -3.44 2.16
N ALA A 73 -15.07 -3.88 2.75
CA ALA A 73 -14.94 -3.96 4.20
C ALA A 73 -14.99 -2.57 4.86
N VAL A 74 -14.35 -1.56 4.27
CA VAL A 74 -14.38 -0.17 4.75
C VAL A 74 -15.78 0.44 4.57
N VAL A 75 -16.40 0.24 3.41
CA VAL A 75 -17.78 0.68 3.14
C VAL A 75 -18.72 0.07 4.18
N ASN A 76 -18.70 -1.26 4.35
CA ASN A 76 -19.54 -1.93 5.33
C ASN A 76 -19.27 -1.46 6.77
N HIS A 77 -18.01 -1.15 7.09
CA HIS A 77 -17.67 -0.61 8.40
C HIS A 77 -18.30 0.77 8.61
N ILE A 78 -18.17 1.68 7.65
CA ILE A 78 -18.69 3.05 7.77
C ILE A 78 -20.23 3.05 7.81
N TRP A 79 -20.86 2.20 7.01
CA TRP A 79 -22.31 2.02 7.05
C TRP A 79 -22.81 1.41 8.37
N SER A 80 -21.99 0.60 9.05
CA SER A 80 -22.35 0.00 10.34
C SER A 80 -22.03 0.89 11.55
N ASP A 81 -21.05 1.79 11.45
CA ASP A 81 -20.57 2.57 12.59
C ASP A 81 -21.49 3.74 12.98
N GLY A 82 -22.36 4.22 12.08
CA GLY A 82 -23.42 5.19 12.40
C GLY A 82 -22.95 6.58 12.88
N THR A 83 -21.65 6.75 13.12
CA THR A 83 -21.00 7.97 13.65
C THR A 83 -20.82 9.06 12.59
N LEU A 84 -20.78 8.68 11.31
CA LEU A 84 -20.68 9.61 10.19
C LEU A 84 -22.07 10.11 9.78
N LYS A 85 -22.21 11.44 9.64
CA LYS A 85 -23.41 12.09 9.13
C LYS A 85 -23.64 11.68 7.67
N GLU A 86 -24.90 11.57 7.26
CA GLU A 86 -25.31 11.09 5.92
C GLU A 86 -24.56 11.77 4.77
N ARG A 87 -24.31 13.08 4.89
CA ARG A 87 -23.62 13.89 3.86
C ARG A 87 -22.15 13.51 3.69
N ASP A 88 -21.49 13.10 4.77
CA ASP A 88 -20.07 12.71 4.74
C ASP A 88 -19.90 11.26 4.27
N ARG A 89 -20.98 10.47 4.24
CA ARG A 89 -20.96 9.08 3.73
C ARG A 89 -20.87 9.00 2.21
N GLU A 90 -21.34 10.03 1.50
CA GLU A 90 -21.29 10.11 0.04
C GLU A 90 -19.84 10.16 -0.49
N TYR A 91 -18.93 10.73 0.30
CA TYR A 91 -17.51 10.80 -0.05
C TYR A 91 -16.87 9.41 -0.20
N ILE A 92 -17.34 8.42 0.58
CA ILE A 92 -16.83 7.03 0.53
C ILE A 92 -17.33 6.27 -0.72
N GLN A 93 -18.36 6.78 -1.40
CA GLN A 93 -18.83 6.19 -2.66
C GLN A 93 -17.90 6.54 -3.83
N HIS A 94 -17.00 7.50 -3.66
CA HIS A 94 -15.96 7.83 -4.64
C HIS A 94 -14.85 6.79 -4.53
N ALA A 95 -15.12 5.67 -5.17
CA ALA A 95 -14.36 4.44 -5.07
C ALA A 95 -12.91 4.57 -5.56
N ASP A 96 -12.66 5.58 -6.40
CA ASP A 96 -11.37 5.91 -7.02
C ASP A 96 -10.44 6.71 -6.08
N ASP A 97 -10.99 7.27 -4.99
CA ASP A 97 -10.24 8.09 -4.02
C ASP A 97 -9.65 7.24 -2.87
N LEU A 98 -9.96 5.93 -2.84
CA LEU A 98 -9.51 5.01 -1.82
C LEU A 98 -8.18 4.36 -2.20
N VAL A 99 -7.13 4.84 -1.55
CA VAL A 99 -5.76 4.42 -1.80
C VAL A 99 -5.29 3.40 -0.77
N TYR A 100 -4.57 2.37 -1.21
CA TYR A 100 -4.09 1.30 -0.34
C TYR A 100 -2.62 1.51 0.06
N LEU A 101 -2.40 1.84 1.34
CA LEU A 101 -1.10 2.25 1.88
C LEU A 101 -0.09 1.11 2.07
N ASN A 102 -0.55 -0.14 2.16
CA ASN A 102 0.32 -1.28 2.43
C ASN A 102 0.13 -2.34 1.34
N ALA A 103 0.82 -2.16 0.21
CA ALA A 103 1.08 -3.20 -0.78
C ALA A 103 2.00 -4.31 -0.22
N ASP A 104 1.82 -4.70 1.05
CA ASP A 104 2.27 -5.99 1.57
C ASP A 104 1.41 -7.06 0.90
N THR A 105 1.68 -7.24 -0.38
CA THR A 105 1.15 -8.27 -1.26
C THR A 105 1.82 -9.58 -0.86
N GLU A 106 1.68 -9.97 0.42
CA GLU A 106 1.79 -11.37 0.80
C GLU A 106 0.73 -12.07 -0.04
N ALA A 107 1.20 -12.74 -1.08
CA ALA A 107 0.45 -13.04 -2.29
C ALA A 107 -1.03 -13.39 -2.04
N SER A 108 -1.95 -12.72 -2.76
CA SER A 108 -3.41 -12.85 -2.64
C SER A 108 -3.93 -14.30 -2.53
N TRP A 109 -3.23 -15.26 -3.15
CA TRP A 109 -3.53 -16.70 -3.05
C TRP A 109 -3.25 -17.28 -1.67
N VAL A 110 -2.24 -16.81 -0.93
CA VAL A 110 -1.92 -17.21 0.44
C VAL A 110 -3.03 -16.76 1.38
N HIS A 111 -3.48 -15.51 1.29
CA HIS A 111 -4.61 -15.04 2.07
C HIS A 111 -5.89 -15.82 1.76
N TRP A 112 -6.15 -16.12 0.48
CA TRP A 112 -7.27 -16.96 0.08
C TRP A 112 -7.14 -18.40 0.63
N PHE A 113 -5.97 -19.01 0.52
CA PHE A 113 -5.70 -20.38 0.98
C PHE A 113 -5.76 -20.50 2.51
N VAL A 114 -5.17 -19.54 3.23
CA VAL A 114 -5.24 -19.46 4.69
C VAL A 114 -6.68 -19.21 5.13
N GLY A 115 -7.42 -18.33 4.44
CA GLY A 115 -8.84 -18.11 4.70
C GLY A 115 -9.68 -19.37 4.48
N TYR A 116 -9.41 -20.11 3.40
CA TYR A 116 -10.05 -21.38 3.09
C TYR A 116 -9.73 -22.46 4.15
N LEU A 117 -8.47 -22.55 4.58
CA LEU A 117 -8.04 -23.47 5.61
C LEU A 117 -8.63 -23.11 6.98
N LEU A 118 -8.74 -21.81 7.29
CA LEU A 118 -9.37 -21.31 8.52
C LEU A 118 -10.87 -21.63 8.54
N TYR A 119 -11.54 -21.49 7.40
CA TYR A 119 -12.93 -21.90 7.23
C TYR A 119 -13.10 -23.41 7.48
N PHE A 120 -12.19 -24.23 6.94
CA PHE A 120 -12.22 -25.69 7.09
C PHE A 120 -11.84 -26.17 8.50
N THR A 121 -10.92 -25.48 9.19
CA THR A 121 -10.49 -25.82 10.56
C THR A 121 -11.46 -25.35 11.65
N GLY A 122 -12.51 -24.63 11.28
CA GLY A 122 -13.65 -24.31 12.13
C GLY A 122 -13.39 -23.22 13.19
N PRO A 123 -14.45 -22.83 13.95
CA PRO A 123 -14.42 -21.69 14.86
C PRO A 123 -13.46 -21.84 16.05
N VAL A 124 -12.95 -23.04 16.31
CA VAL A 124 -12.05 -23.35 17.43
C VAL A 124 -10.68 -22.68 17.25
N LEU A 125 -10.13 -22.69 16.04
CA LEU A 125 -8.87 -21.99 15.74
C LEU A 125 -9.08 -20.47 15.77
N MET A 126 -10.16 -19.98 15.14
CA MET A 126 -10.54 -18.56 15.15
C MET A 126 -10.66 -17.99 16.56
N ASN A 127 -11.22 -18.74 17.50
CA ASN A 127 -11.37 -18.29 18.89
C ASN A 127 -10.03 -18.22 19.64
N ARG A 128 -9.03 -19.02 19.24
CA ARG A 128 -7.65 -18.97 19.78
C ARG A 128 -6.85 -17.76 19.28
N PHE A 129 -7.18 -17.23 18.10
CA PHE A 129 -6.53 -16.04 17.53
C PHE A 129 -7.04 -14.71 18.07
N ARG A 130 -8.08 -14.72 18.93
CA ARG A 130 -8.69 -13.52 19.48
C ARG A 130 -7.98 -13.09 20.78
N THR A 131 -7.28 -11.97 20.77
CA THR A 131 -6.59 -11.44 21.96
C THR A 131 -7.60 -10.73 22.90
N GLU A 132 -7.41 -10.86 24.23
CA GLU A 132 -8.22 -10.20 25.28
C GLU A 132 -8.36 -8.69 25.04
N VAL A 133 -7.30 -8.04 24.56
CA VAL A 133 -7.23 -6.59 24.30
C VAL A 133 -8.18 -6.15 23.17
N GLN A 134 -8.41 -7.01 22.17
CA GLN A 134 -9.40 -6.75 21.11
C GLN A 134 -10.82 -7.05 21.58
N ARG A 135 -11.01 -8.06 22.44
CA ARG A 135 -12.30 -8.31 23.11
C ARG A 135 -12.74 -7.12 23.96
N ILE A 136 -11.80 -6.42 24.60
CA ILE A 136 -12.07 -5.21 25.39
C ILE A 136 -12.43 -4.01 24.49
N LYS A 137 -11.71 -3.80 23.37
CA LYS A 137 -12.04 -2.74 22.39
C LYS A 137 -13.40 -2.94 21.70
N LEU A 138 -13.82 -4.20 21.53
CA LEU A 138 -15.12 -4.58 20.97
C LEU A 138 -16.28 -4.56 22.00
N ARG A 139 -15.99 -4.31 23.29
CA ARG A 139 -17.01 -4.32 24.35
C ARG A 139 -17.78 -3.01 24.48
N GLY A 140 -17.30 -1.95 23.83
CA GLY A 140 -17.85 -0.59 23.93
C GLY A 140 -18.59 -0.10 22.70
N ASP A 141 -18.52 -0.77 21.55
CA ASP A 141 -19.15 -0.26 20.34
C ASP A 141 -19.64 -1.35 19.40
N ARG A 142 -20.72 -1.05 18.65
CA ARG A 142 -21.42 -1.95 17.71
C ARG A 142 -20.60 -2.29 16.46
N MET A 143 -19.28 -2.27 16.54
CA MET A 143 -18.40 -2.51 15.39
C MET A 143 -18.24 -4.00 15.13
N SER A 144 -18.87 -4.51 14.08
CA SER A 144 -18.67 -5.87 13.58
C SER A 144 -17.35 -6.01 12.78
N ILE A 145 -16.23 -5.55 13.35
CA ILE A 145 -14.91 -5.69 12.72
C ILE A 145 -14.12 -6.77 13.45
N SER A 146 -13.81 -7.84 12.74
CA SER A 146 -12.81 -8.82 13.20
C SER A 146 -11.41 -8.25 12.94
N LEU A 147 -10.89 -7.47 13.89
CA LEU A 147 -9.49 -7.06 13.87
C LEU A 147 -8.61 -8.27 14.23
N TYR A 148 -7.71 -8.66 13.33
CA TYR A 148 -6.70 -9.70 13.59
C TYR A 148 -5.35 -9.05 13.92
N GLU A 149 -4.63 -9.59 14.90
CA GLU A 149 -3.27 -9.13 15.20
C GLU A 149 -2.29 -9.65 14.14
N LYS A 150 -1.78 -8.76 13.28
CA LYS A 150 -0.84 -9.09 12.17
C LYS A 150 0.33 -9.97 12.62
N LYS A 151 0.88 -9.74 13.81
CA LYS A 151 1.99 -10.53 14.38
C LYS A 151 1.64 -12.00 14.62
N ARG A 152 0.44 -12.29 15.14
CA ARG A 152 0.01 -13.67 15.42
C ARG A 152 -0.43 -14.39 14.15
N PHE A 153 -1.07 -13.66 13.24
CA PHE A 153 -1.44 -14.18 11.93
C PHE A 153 -0.20 -14.59 11.13
N ASN A 154 0.79 -13.70 11.00
CA ASN A 154 2.03 -14.02 10.27
C ASN A 154 2.80 -15.18 10.94
N LYS A 155 2.82 -15.26 12.27
CA LYS A 155 3.42 -16.40 12.97
C LYS A 155 2.70 -17.72 12.66
N PHE A 156 1.37 -17.71 12.60
CA PHE A 156 0.59 -18.89 12.23
C PHE A 156 0.82 -19.31 10.79
N VAL A 157 0.80 -18.35 9.86
CA VAL A 157 1.10 -18.58 8.45
C VAL A 157 2.49 -19.20 8.31
N ASN A 158 3.50 -18.66 8.98
CA ASN A 158 4.85 -19.22 8.97
C ASN A 158 4.92 -20.65 9.53
N VAL A 159 4.22 -20.95 10.63
CA VAL A 159 4.15 -22.32 11.19
C VAL A 159 3.45 -23.27 10.20
N LEU A 160 2.35 -22.85 9.60
CA LEU A 160 1.61 -23.63 8.62
C LEU A 160 2.47 -23.94 7.39
N PHE A 161 3.14 -22.94 6.83
CA PHE A 161 4.08 -23.14 5.72
C PHE A 161 5.22 -24.08 6.10
N THR A 162 5.74 -23.96 7.31
CA THR A 162 6.79 -24.87 7.80
C THR A 162 6.28 -26.32 7.84
N ILE A 163 5.06 -26.56 8.33
CA ILE A 163 4.44 -27.89 8.35
C ILE A 163 4.26 -28.40 6.91
N ILE A 164 3.74 -27.58 5.99
CA ILE A 164 3.56 -27.95 4.58
C ILE A 164 4.90 -28.35 3.95
N ILE A 165 5.96 -27.56 4.16
CA ILE A 165 7.30 -27.85 3.63
C ILE A 165 7.82 -29.18 4.20
N VAL A 166 7.70 -29.40 5.51
CA VAL A 166 8.12 -30.65 6.16
C VAL A 166 7.35 -31.85 5.60
N THR A 167 6.03 -31.74 5.46
CA THR A 167 5.19 -32.80 4.87
C THR A 167 5.53 -33.02 3.40
N LEU A 168 5.92 -31.99 2.66
CA LEU A 168 6.27 -32.12 1.25
C LEU A 168 7.66 -32.73 1.03
N VAL A 169 8.57 -32.59 2.00
CA VAL A 169 9.89 -33.23 1.99
C VAL A 169 9.79 -34.69 2.46
N MET A 170 9.07 -34.97 3.55
CA MET A 170 8.95 -36.32 4.11
C MET A 170 7.85 -37.18 3.44
N GLY A 171 6.80 -36.54 2.94
CA GLY A 171 5.68 -37.17 2.25
C GLY A 171 6.10 -38.07 1.08
N PRO A 172 6.91 -37.62 0.11
CA PRO A 172 7.34 -38.47 -0.99
C PRO A 172 8.13 -39.68 -0.50
N VAL A 173 8.97 -39.53 0.54
CA VAL A 173 9.74 -40.66 1.11
C VAL A 173 8.79 -41.71 1.72
N MET A 174 7.79 -41.28 2.48
CA MET A 174 6.79 -42.20 3.05
C MET A 174 5.94 -42.86 1.96
N VAL A 175 5.48 -42.11 0.97
CA VAL A 175 4.66 -42.66 -0.12
C VAL A 175 5.47 -43.64 -0.96
N LEU A 176 6.72 -43.32 -1.32
CA LEU A 176 7.59 -44.25 -2.04
C LEU A 176 7.88 -45.52 -1.25
N TYR A 177 7.94 -45.43 0.09
CA TYR A 177 8.10 -46.60 0.95
C TYR A 177 6.87 -47.52 0.90
N THR A 178 5.66 -46.95 0.91
CA THR A 178 4.41 -47.74 0.83
C THR A 178 4.15 -48.35 -0.55
N ILE A 179 4.64 -47.71 -1.61
CA ILE A 179 4.42 -48.12 -3.01
C ILE A 179 5.64 -48.91 -3.54
N ARG A 180 6.48 -49.46 -2.64
CA ARG A 180 7.74 -50.13 -3.00
C ARG A 180 7.55 -51.30 -3.96
N ASP A 181 6.44 -52.03 -3.81
CA ASP A 181 6.15 -53.23 -4.59
C ASP A 181 5.29 -52.95 -5.84
N ALA A 182 4.97 -51.69 -6.12
CA ALA A 182 4.18 -51.32 -7.30
C ALA A 182 5.06 -51.04 -8.54
N ASN A 183 4.41 -50.91 -9.69
CA ASN A 183 5.03 -50.62 -10.98
C ASN A 183 5.95 -49.38 -10.92
N GLY A 184 7.14 -49.49 -11.50
CA GLY A 184 8.16 -48.42 -11.54
C GLY A 184 7.65 -47.10 -12.12
N TYR A 185 6.68 -47.16 -13.05
CA TYR A 185 6.00 -45.98 -13.58
C TYR A 185 5.25 -45.17 -12.51
N VAL A 186 4.57 -45.84 -11.57
CA VAL A 186 3.81 -45.18 -10.50
C VAL A 186 4.78 -44.48 -9.52
N ARG A 187 5.92 -45.11 -9.23
CA ARG A 187 6.96 -44.53 -8.37
C ARG A 187 7.57 -43.27 -8.99
N ASN A 188 7.91 -43.33 -10.29
CA ASN A 188 8.45 -42.18 -11.01
C ASN A 188 7.42 -41.05 -11.13
N ALA A 189 6.17 -41.36 -11.49
CA ALA A 189 5.10 -40.36 -11.56
C ALA A 189 4.87 -39.66 -10.22
N THR A 190 4.85 -40.44 -9.12
CA THR A 190 4.71 -39.90 -7.76
C THR A 190 5.86 -38.94 -7.42
N ALA A 191 7.11 -39.34 -7.67
CA ALA A 191 8.27 -38.48 -7.42
C ALA A 191 8.22 -37.18 -8.22
N VAL A 192 7.79 -37.23 -9.49
CA VAL A 192 7.64 -36.04 -10.35
C VAL A 192 6.56 -35.10 -9.81
N ILE A 193 5.41 -35.62 -9.37
CA ILE A 193 4.31 -34.80 -8.82
C ILE A 193 4.75 -34.09 -7.55
N PHE A 194 5.40 -34.78 -6.62
CA PHE A 194 5.89 -34.17 -5.38
C PHE A 194 6.98 -33.12 -5.65
N THR A 195 7.89 -33.40 -6.58
CA THR A 195 8.96 -32.45 -6.97
C THR A 195 8.37 -31.20 -7.64
N ALA A 196 7.39 -31.36 -8.53
CA ALA A 196 6.70 -30.25 -9.18
C ALA A 196 5.91 -29.40 -8.17
N SER A 197 5.23 -30.04 -7.22
CA SER A 197 4.49 -29.36 -6.15
C SER A 197 5.43 -28.57 -5.24
N PHE A 198 6.60 -29.13 -4.91
CA PHE A 198 7.64 -28.43 -4.15
C PHE A 198 8.19 -27.23 -4.92
N ALA A 199 8.52 -27.41 -6.20
CA ALA A 199 8.99 -26.31 -7.05
C ALA A 199 7.95 -25.19 -7.17
N LEU A 200 6.66 -25.54 -7.29
CA LEU A 200 5.55 -24.58 -7.37
C LEU A 200 5.38 -23.81 -6.05
N LEU A 201 5.42 -24.50 -4.91
CA LEU A 201 5.36 -23.86 -3.59
C LEU A 201 6.56 -22.94 -3.33
N CYS A 202 7.77 -23.38 -3.68
CA CYS A 202 8.96 -22.53 -3.62
C CYS A 202 8.85 -21.33 -4.55
N ALA A 203 8.36 -21.50 -5.78
CA ALA A 203 8.19 -20.41 -6.74
C ALA A 203 7.13 -19.39 -6.27
N THR A 204 6.04 -19.86 -5.67
CA THR A 204 4.95 -19.00 -5.18
C THR A 204 5.29 -18.32 -3.85
N ALA A 205 5.98 -19.00 -2.94
CA ALA A 205 6.52 -18.41 -1.72
C ALA A 205 7.63 -17.39 -2.02
N THR A 206 8.38 -17.58 -3.11
CA THR A 206 9.47 -16.69 -3.55
C THR A 206 8.98 -15.62 -4.55
N ASN A 207 7.72 -15.67 -5.00
CA ASN A 207 7.18 -14.83 -6.10
C ASN A 207 7.00 -13.33 -5.76
N ALA A 208 7.23 -12.87 -4.53
CA ALA A 208 7.06 -11.46 -4.15
C ALA A 208 8.29 -10.57 -4.45
N LYS A 209 9.15 -10.92 -5.42
CA LYS A 209 10.31 -10.09 -5.81
C LYS A 209 10.47 -9.82 -7.31
N ARG A 210 9.68 -10.44 -8.19
CA ARG A 210 9.90 -10.24 -9.64
C ARG A 210 9.63 -8.79 -10.07
N GLN A 211 8.66 -8.12 -9.45
CA GLN A 211 8.33 -6.73 -9.78
C GLN A 211 9.41 -5.75 -9.27
N GLU A 212 10.02 -6.02 -8.12
CA GLU A 212 11.16 -5.24 -7.61
C GLU A 212 12.43 -5.45 -8.44
N VAL A 213 12.70 -6.68 -8.91
CA VAL A 213 13.85 -6.97 -9.78
C VAL A 213 13.71 -6.24 -11.12
N PHE A 214 12.53 -6.21 -11.74
CA PHE A 214 12.32 -5.43 -12.97
C PHE A 214 12.46 -3.92 -12.76
N ALA A 215 12.01 -3.37 -11.63
CA ALA A 215 12.22 -1.96 -11.30
C ALA A 215 13.70 -1.62 -11.08
N VAL A 216 14.46 -2.51 -10.44
CA VAL A 216 15.91 -2.34 -10.22
C VAL A 216 16.73 -2.56 -11.50
N THR A 217 16.25 -3.39 -12.44
CA THR A 217 16.96 -3.63 -13.71
C THR A 217 16.62 -2.57 -14.78
N ALA A 218 15.55 -1.78 -14.58
CA ALA A 218 15.16 -0.66 -15.43
C ALA A 218 15.71 0.70 -14.95
N ALA A 219 16.36 0.74 -13.78
CA ALA A 219 17.05 1.90 -13.22
C ALA A 219 18.52 1.94 -13.62
#